data_AF-A0A1V6RDQ4-F1
#
_entry.id   AF-A0A1V6RDQ4-F1
#
_cell.length_a   1.000
_cell.length_b   1.000
_cell.length_c   1.000
_cell.angle_alpha   90.00
_cell.angle_beta   90.00
_cell.angle_gamma   90.00
#
_symmetry.space_group_name_H-M   'P 1'
#
loop_
_entity.id
_entity.type
_entity.pdbx_description
1 polymer ?
#
loop_
_entity_poly.entity_id
_entity_poly.type
_entity_poly.pdbx_seq_one_letter_code
_entity_poly.pdbx_strand_id
1 'polypeptide(L)'
;MPITEEVLEATTLGRAINNASEQRLRVVLKSICAKNDQARKEAESQFLVLATDTEESSDSNKRAVPRYAFCMNCEKEFDVTINTEKKCRYHPEENEPTGEDLFVDNWDEFEVDTDEMREDFPHCFTFKCCNKTLEENPHRCVTDFHREQHPEENPSKRSRAA
;
A
#
# COMPACT_ATOMS: atom_id res chain seq x y z
N MET A 1 -0.71 -35.01 -8.30
CA MET A 1 -0.34 -34.46 -6.99
C MET A 1 -0.03 -32.99 -7.18
N PRO A 2 -0.59 -32.07 -6.37
CA PRO A 2 -0.17 -30.67 -6.42
C PRO A 2 1.32 -30.58 -6.08
N ILE A 3 2.05 -29.78 -6.83
CA ILE A 3 3.44 -29.46 -6.54
C ILE A 3 3.43 -28.51 -5.33
N THR A 4 4.25 -28.78 -4.31
CA THR A 4 4.38 -27.87 -3.16
C THR A 4 5.09 -26.59 -3.58
N GLU A 5 4.86 -25.49 -2.85
CA GLU A 5 5.48 -24.19 -3.13
C GLU A 5 7.02 -24.29 -3.18
N GLU A 6 7.62 -24.95 -2.19
CA GLU A 6 9.06 -25.23 -2.14
C GLU A 6 9.58 -25.99 -3.38
N VAL A 7 8.81 -26.95 -3.89
CA VAL A 7 9.19 -27.72 -5.07
C VAL A 7 9.06 -26.86 -6.33
N LEU A 8 8.05 -25.99 -6.41
CA LEU A 8 7.88 -25.06 -7.52
C LEU A 8 9.02 -24.04 -7.57
N GLU A 9 9.40 -23.47 -6.42
CA GLU A 9 10.50 -22.51 -6.30
C GLU A 9 11.84 -23.09 -6.75
N ALA A 10 12.08 -24.37 -6.47
CA ALA A 10 13.29 -25.09 -6.90
C ALA A 10 13.35 -25.31 -8.44
N THR A 11 12.24 -25.17 -9.16
CA THR A 11 12.22 -25.34 -10.62
C THR A 11 12.81 -24.14 -11.37
N THR A 12 13.17 -24.36 -12.63
CA THR A 12 13.50 -23.26 -13.57
C THR A 12 12.32 -22.30 -13.75
N LEU A 13 11.07 -22.79 -13.69
CA LEU A 13 9.89 -21.95 -13.79
C LEU A 13 9.72 -21.05 -12.55
N GLY A 14 9.88 -21.60 -11.34
CA GLY A 14 9.79 -20.83 -10.09
C GLY A 14 10.81 -19.69 -10.05
N ARG A 15 12.07 -19.99 -10.42
CA ARG A 15 13.11 -18.96 -10.56
C ARG A 15 12.77 -17.89 -11.60
N ALA A 16 12.15 -18.27 -12.73
CA ALA A 16 11.74 -17.32 -13.75
C ALA A 16 10.60 -16.40 -13.27
N ILE A 17 9.67 -16.93 -12.47
CA ILE A 17 8.57 -16.16 -11.86
C ILE A 17 9.13 -15.13 -10.87
N ASN A 18 10.02 -15.55 -9.96
CA ASN A 18 10.57 -14.68 -8.92
C ASN A 18 11.43 -13.53 -9.46
N ASN A 19 12.06 -13.70 -10.63
CA ASN A 19 12.87 -12.67 -11.26
C ASN A 19 12.08 -11.80 -12.26
N ALA A 20 10.83 -12.14 -12.55
CA ALA A 20 10.02 -11.37 -13.50
C ALA A 20 9.52 -10.07 -12.88
N SER A 21 9.47 -8.99 -13.67
CA SER A 21 8.83 -7.75 -13.22
C SER A 21 7.32 -7.95 -13.02
N GLU A 22 6.71 -7.17 -12.13
CA GLU A 22 5.27 -7.25 -11.91
C GLU A 22 4.44 -7.04 -13.18
N GLN A 23 4.89 -6.15 -14.07
CA GLN A 23 4.25 -5.94 -15.37
C GLN A 23 4.26 -7.23 -16.21
N ARG A 24 5.38 -7.96 -16.21
CA ARG A 24 5.49 -9.24 -16.90
C ARG A 24 4.57 -10.29 -16.27
N LEU A 25 4.54 -10.37 -14.94
CA LEU A 25 3.66 -11.29 -14.21
C LEU A 25 2.19 -11.03 -14.52
N ARG A 26 1.74 -9.77 -14.50
CA ARG A 26 0.37 -9.37 -14.87
C ARG A 26 0.01 -9.79 -16.30
N VAL A 27 0.93 -9.59 -17.26
CA VAL A 27 0.71 -10.00 -18.66
C VAL A 27 0.59 -11.52 -18.80
N VAL A 28 1.49 -12.27 -18.15
CA VAL A 28 1.49 -13.73 -18.20
C VAL A 28 0.23 -14.30 -17.54
N LEU A 29 -0.15 -13.82 -16.36
CA LEU A 29 -1.37 -14.24 -15.66
C LEU A 29 -2.63 -13.98 -16.51
N LYS A 30 -2.76 -12.77 -17.08
CA LYS A 30 -3.87 -12.44 -18.00
C LYS A 30 -3.92 -13.40 -19.19
N SER A 31 -2.77 -13.73 -19.78
CA SER A 31 -2.68 -14.69 -20.89
C SER A 31 -3.08 -16.10 -20.47
N ILE A 32 -2.72 -16.55 -19.26
CA ILE A 32 -3.13 -17.85 -18.72
C ILE A 32 -4.65 -17.90 -18.51
N CYS A 33 -5.23 -16.89 -17.85
CA CYS A 33 -6.68 -16.82 -17.61
C CYS A 33 -7.50 -16.72 -18.92
N ALA A 34 -6.94 -16.12 -19.97
CA ALA A 34 -7.57 -16.07 -21.29
C ALA A 34 -7.59 -17.43 -22.01
N LYS A 35 -6.65 -18.33 -21.69
CA LYS A 35 -6.47 -19.61 -22.39
C LYS A 35 -6.96 -20.82 -21.60
N ASN A 36 -7.09 -20.70 -20.28
CA ASN A 36 -7.44 -21.80 -19.39
C ASN A 36 -8.53 -21.37 -18.40
N ASP A 37 -9.74 -21.93 -18.59
CA ASP A 37 -10.91 -21.63 -17.76
C ASP A 37 -10.73 -22.04 -16.30
N GLN A 38 -10.02 -23.13 -16.02
CA GLN A 38 -9.76 -23.57 -14.65
C GLN A 38 -8.83 -22.58 -13.94
N ALA A 39 -7.78 -22.12 -14.63
CA ALA A 39 -6.88 -21.10 -14.10
C ALA A 39 -7.60 -19.75 -13.91
N ARG A 40 -8.54 -19.40 -14.80
CA ARG A 40 -9.39 -18.20 -14.62
C ARG A 40 -10.24 -18.30 -13.37
N LYS A 41 -10.95 -19.42 -13.16
CA LYS A 41 -11.78 -19.62 -11.96
C LYS A 41 -10.98 -19.59 -10.67
N GLU A 42 -9.76 -20.16 -10.69
CA GLU A 42 -8.85 -20.07 -9.54
C GLU A 42 -8.37 -18.63 -9.31
N ALA A 43 -8.04 -17.89 -10.36
CA ALA A 43 -7.69 -16.48 -10.18
C ALA A 43 -8.88 -15.67 -9.64
N GLU A 44 -10.10 -15.90 -10.14
CA GLU A 44 -11.32 -15.25 -9.65
C GLU A 44 -11.57 -15.53 -8.17
N SER A 45 -11.39 -16.78 -7.70
CA SER A 45 -11.59 -17.13 -6.29
C SER A 45 -10.57 -16.47 -5.34
N GLN A 46 -9.39 -16.14 -5.84
CA GLN A 46 -8.32 -15.51 -5.06
C GLN A 46 -8.39 -13.98 -5.09
N PHE A 47 -8.73 -13.39 -6.24
CA PHE A 47 -8.70 -11.94 -6.45
C PHE A 47 -10.05 -11.24 -6.31
N LEU A 48 -11.17 -11.96 -6.34
CA LEU A 48 -12.50 -11.37 -6.27
C LEU A 48 -13.25 -11.82 -5.02
N VAL A 49 -14.01 -10.90 -4.47
CA VAL A 49 -14.95 -11.16 -3.38
C VAL A 49 -16.31 -10.61 -3.77
N LEU A 50 -17.38 -11.17 -3.22
CA LEU A 50 -18.70 -10.62 -3.41
C LEU A 50 -18.83 -9.37 -2.54
N ALA A 51 -19.23 -8.24 -3.13
CA ALA A 51 -19.61 -7.08 -2.35
C ALA A 51 -20.74 -7.51 -1.38
N THR A 52 -20.41 -7.56 -0.10
CA THR A 52 -21.40 -7.67 0.97
C THR A 52 -22.01 -6.29 1.14
N ASP A 53 -23.33 -6.22 1.08
CA ASP A 53 -24.12 -4.99 1.19
C ASP A 53 -23.62 -4.12 2.34
N THR A 54 -22.94 -3.01 2.03
CA THR A 54 -23.00 -1.83 2.87
C THR A 54 -24.48 -1.42 2.91
N GLU A 55 -25.00 -1.12 4.10
CA GLU A 55 -26.43 -1.14 4.47
C GLU A 55 -27.37 -0.16 3.70
N GLU A 56 -27.03 0.33 2.51
CA GLU A 56 -27.82 1.34 1.78
C GLU A 56 -28.15 1.04 0.31
N SER A 57 -27.93 -0.17 -0.21
CA SER A 57 -28.33 -0.48 -1.60
C SER A 57 -29.15 -1.76 -1.72
N SER A 58 -30.47 -1.60 -1.71
CA SER A 58 -31.46 -2.66 -1.92
C SER A 58 -31.56 -3.08 -3.39
N ASP A 59 -30.46 -3.51 -4.02
CA ASP A 59 -30.54 -4.06 -5.37
C ASP A 59 -29.74 -5.35 -5.57
N SER A 60 -30.46 -6.35 -6.04
CA SER A 60 -30.21 -7.79 -5.96
C SER A 60 -29.09 -8.33 -6.87
N ASN A 61 -28.03 -7.56 -7.11
CA ASN A 61 -26.88 -7.98 -7.90
C ASN A 61 -25.59 -7.89 -7.07
N LYS A 62 -25.22 -9.01 -6.43
CA LYS A 62 -23.93 -9.17 -5.77
C LYS A 62 -22.82 -9.05 -6.82
N ARG A 63 -22.26 -7.85 -6.97
CA ARG A 63 -21.14 -7.61 -7.89
C ARG A 63 -19.87 -8.15 -7.27
N ALA A 64 -19.08 -8.88 -8.07
CA ALA A 64 -17.74 -9.26 -7.69
C ALA A 64 -16.84 -8.03 -7.72
N VAL A 65 -16.14 -7.76 -6.62
CA VAL A 65 -15.21 -6.63 -6.46
C VAL A 65 -13.81 -7.17 -6.16
N PRO A 66 -12.74 -6.41 -6.45
CA PRO A 66 -11.38 -6.79 -6.07
C PRO A 66 -11.25 -7.05 -4.57
N ARG A 67 -10.56 -8.11 -4.19
CA ARG A 67 -10.28 -8.48 -2.80
C ARG A 67 -9.22 -7.58 -2.17
N TYR A 68 -8.24 -7.16 -2.96
CA TYR A 68 -7.10 -6.37 -2.51
C TYR A 68 -7.22 -4.96 -3.05
N ALA A 69 -7.01 -3.98 -2.17
CA ALA A 69 -7.05 -2.56 -2.47
C ALA A 69 -5.90 -1.84 -1.77
N PHE A 70 -5.53 -0.64 -2.23
CA PHE A 70 -4.56 0.21 -1.54
C PHE A 70 -5.28 1.20 -0.63
N CYS A 71 -4.74 1.39 0.57
CA CYS A 71 -5.29 2.33 1.53
C CYS A 71 -4.77 3.75 1.26
N MET A 72 -5.66 4.74 1.13
CA MET A 72 -5.26 6.14 0.92
C MET A 72 -4.50 6.76 2.09
N ASN A 73 -4.64 6.22 3.31
CA ASN A 73 -4.05 6.78 4.52
C ASN A 73 -2.66 6.20 4.84
N CYS A 74 -2.50 4.89 4.65
CA CYS A 74 -1.24 4.21 4.97
C CYS A 74 -0.47 3.70 3.76
N GLU A 75 -1.05 3.83 2.56
CA GLU A 75 -0.47 3.44 1.26
C GLU A 75 -0.13 1.95 1.13
N LYS A 76 -0.61 1.12 2.07
CA LYS A 76 -0.43 -0.33 2.05
C LYS A 76 -1.60 -1.02 1.36
N GLU A 77 -1.27 -2.09 0.64
CA GLU A 77 -2.26 -3.06 0.17
C GLU A 77 -2.94 -3.73 1.37
N PHE A 78 -4.26 -3.89 1.31
CA PHE A 78 -5.05 -4.56 2.32
C PHE A 78 -6.13 -5.44 1.67
N ASP A 79 -6.49 -6.52 2.37
CA ASP A 79 -7.60 -7.38 2.02
C ASP A 79 -8.89 -6.83 2.63
N VAL A 80 -9.85 -6.49 1.77
CA VAL A 80 -11.12 -5.86 2.16
C VAL A 80 -11.96 -6.76 3.07
N THR A 81 -11.75 -8.08 3.03
CA THR A 81 -12.53 -9.06 3.82
C THR A 81 -12.09 -9.16 5.29
N ILE A 82 -10.90 -8.67 5.62
CA ILE A 82 -10.33 -8.72 6.98
C ILE A 82 -10.01 -7.32 7.53
N ASN A 83 -10.59 -6.29 6.91
CA ASN A 83 -10.42 -4.90 7.33
C ASN A 83 -11.16 -4.67 8.66
N THR A 84 -10.42 -4.30 9.70
CA THR A 84 -10.99 -3.96 11.01
C THR A 84 -10.49 -2.59 11.44
N GLU A 85 -11.18 -1.97 12.41
CA GLU A 85 -10.93 -0.62 12.94
C GLU A 85 -9.50 -0.36 13.46
N LYS A 86 -8.66 -1.41 13.57
CA LYS A 86 -7.28 -1.33 14.09
C LYS A 86 -6.22 -1.74 13.08
N LYS A 87 -6.61 -2.05 11.83
CA LYS A 87 -5.71 -2.57 10.79
C LYS A 87 -4.95 -1.46 10.09
N CYS A 88 -5.58 -0.31 9.84
CA CYS A 88 -4.89 0.84 9.31
C CYS A 88 -4.21 1.59 10.45
N ARG A 89 -2.90 1.82 10.33
CA ARG A 89 -2.16 2.74 11.19
C ARG A 89 -1.49 3.77 10.32
N TYR A 90 -1.61 5.05 10.65
CA TYR A 90 -1.03 6.16 9.90
C TYR A 90 -0.88 7.42 10.76
N HIS A 91 -0.01 8.31 10.30
CA HIS A 91 0.01 9.70 10.75
C HIS A 91 -0.86 10.47 9.74
N PRO A 92 -1.92 11.18 10.16
CA PRO A 92 -2.82 11.89 9.25
C PRO A 92 -2.17 13.11 8.59
N GLU A 93 -1.10 13.62 9.21
CA GLU A 93 -0.34 14.78 8.75
C GLU A 93 1.11 14.34 8.54
N GLU A 94 1.78 14.99 7.58
CA GLU A 94 3.20 14.84 7.35
C GLU A 94 3.98 15.41 8.56
N ASN A 95 5.22 14.94 8.75
CA ASN A 95 6.10 15.53 9.76
C ASN A 95 6.66 16.86 9.24
N GLU A 96 6.98 17.76 10.17
CA GLU A 96 7.57 19.06 9.84
C GLU A 96 8.93 19.23 10.52
N PRO A 97 9.88 19.93 9.86
CA PRO A 97 11.16 20.27 10.45
C PRO A 97 10.97 21.28 11.58
N THR A 98 11.24 20.84 12.81
CA THR A 98 11.01 21.59 14.05
C THR A 98 12.24 21.66 14.95
N GLY A 99 13.19 20.75 14.79
CA GLY A 99 14.43 20.74 15.58
C GLY A 99 15.40 21.83 15.15
N GLU A 100 15.97 22.54 16.11
CA GLU A 100 16.93 23.63 15.88
C GLU A 100 18.22 23.14 15.21
N ASP A 101 18.59 21.87 15.43
CA ASP A 101 19.79 21.24 14.83
C ASP A 101 19.80 21.29 13.30
N LEU A 102 18.62 21.31 12.65
CA LEU A 102 18.48 21.47 11.20
C LEU A 102 18.93 22.86 10.69
N PHE A 103 18.99 23.84 11.59
CA PHE A 103 19.18 25.25 11.24
C PHE A 103 20.49 25.86 11.78
N VAL A 104 21.26 25.13 12.59
CA VAL A 104 22.46 25.65 13.29
C VAL A 104 23.47 26.30 12.35
N ASP A 105 23.57 25.81 11.11
CA ASP A 105 24.44 26.36 10.06
C ASP A 105 23.70 26.63 8.74
N ASN A 106 22.36 26.62 8.77
CA ASN A 106 21.53 26.86 7.58
C ASN A 106 21.02 28.30 7.57
N TRP A 107 21.82 29.23 7.03
CA TRP A 107 21.40 30.63 6.80
C TRP A 107 20.54 30.76 5.53
N ASP A 108 19.51 29.92 5.41
CA ASP A 108 18.64 29.81 4.22
C ASP A 108 19.41 29.39 2.95
N GLU A 109 20.47 28.59 3.13
CA GLU A 109 21.36 28.17 2.05
C GLU A 109 20.89 26.85 1.40
N PHE A 110 20.18 26.00 2.16
CA PHE A 110 19.63 24.74 1.67
C PHE A 110 18.27 24.39 2.26
N GLU A 111 17.51 23.56 1.54
CA GLU A 111 16.20 23.05 1.97
C GLU A 111 16.37 22.03 3.10
N VAL A 112 15.70 22.26 4.23
CA VAL A 112 15.75 21.35 5.40
C VAL A 112 14.71 20.24 5.34
N ASP A 113 13.67 20.39 4.51
CA ASP A 113 12.54 19.47 4.44
C ASP A 113 12.74 18.35 3.41
N THR A 114 13.93 17.75 3.42
CA THR A 114 14.33 16.70 2.47
C THR A 114 14.31 15.31 3.10
N ASP A 115 14.23 14.27 2.27
CA ASP A 115 14.26 12.88 2.75
C ASP A 115 15.61 12.52 3.38
N GLU A 116 16.71 13.10 2.89
CA GLU A 116 18.06 12.95 3.48
C GLU A 116 18.10 13.51 4.90
N MET A 117 17.53 14.69 5.14
CA MET A 117 17.46 15.28 6.49
C MET A 117 16.58 14.45 7.43
N ARG A 118 15.49 13.85 6.93
CA ARG A 118 14.64 12.95 7.73
C ARG A 118 15.37 11.66 8.14
N GLU A 119 16.29 11.17 7.32
CA GLU A 119 17.12 10.00 7.62
C GLU A 119 18.23 10.33 8.61
N ASP A 120 18.90 11.47 8.43
CA ASP A 120 20.06 11.87 9.24
C ASP A 120 19.66 12.50 10.59
N PHE A 121 18.54 13.23 10.63
CA PHE A 121 18.06 13.97 11.80
C PHE A 121 16.59 13.67 12.14
N PRO A 122 16.19 12.39 12.33
CA PRO A 122 14.80 12.02 12.58
C PRO A 122 14.21 12.65 13.85
N HIS A 123 15.04 13.02 14.83
CA HIS A 123 14.61 13.74 16.03
C HIS A 123 14.16 15.19 15.75
N CYS A 124 14.53 15.75 14.61
CA CYS A 124 14.17 17.12 14.24
C CYS A 124 12.85 17.23 13.48
N PHE A 125 12.21 16.11 13.12
CA PHE A 125 10.97 16.09 12.38
C PHE A 125 9.81 15.68 13.28
N THR A 126 8.85 16.57 13.52
CA THR A 126 7.75 16.33 14.45
C THR A 126 6.43 16.13 13.72
N PHE A 127 5.67 15.10 14.11
CA PHE A 127 4.31 14.90 13.64
C PHE A 127 3.32 15.73 14.45
N LYS A 128 2.57 16.63 13.79
CA LYS A 128 1.50 17.42 14.42
C LYS A 128 0.40 16.59 15.08
N CYS A 129 0.12 15.39 14.56
CA CYS A 129 -0.93 14.52 15.09
C CYS A 129 -0.69 14.06 16.54
N CYS A 130 0.57 13.91 16.94
CA CYS A 130 0.93 13.32 18.23
C CYS A 130 2.03 14.07 18.97
N ASN A 131 2.56 15.14 18.38
CA ASN A 131 3.68 15.93 18.89
C ASN A 131 4.89 15.07 19.27
N LYS A 132 5.12 13.99 18.50
CA LYS A 132 6.28 13.12 18.63
C LYS A 132 7.14 13.25 17.40
N THR A 133 8.44 13.06 17.59
CA THR A 133 9.40 13.09 16.50
C THR A 133 9.31 11.83 15.62
N LEU A 134 9.93 11.86 14.45
CA LEU A 134 10.06 10.71 13.56
C LEU A 134 10.79 9.56 14.25
N GLU A 135 11.77 9.89 15.10
CA GLU A 135 12.49 8.95 15.95
C GLU A 135 11.60 8.36 17.06
N GLU A 136 10.81 9.18 17.74
CA GLU A 136 10.00 8.76 18.89
C GLU A 136 8.77 7.91 18.52
N ASN A 137 8.18 8.17 17.34
CA ASN A 137 6.99 7.43 16.90
C ASN A 137 6.99 7.17 15.39
N PRO A 138 7.88 6.31 14.89
CA PRO A 138 7.85 5.86 13.50
C PRO A 138 6.62 5.00 13.20
N HIS A 139 5.96 4.46 14.24
CA HIS A 139 4.94 3.43 14.12
C HIS A 139 3.50 3.95 13.93
N ARG A 140 3.32 5.24 13.66
CA ARG A 140 2.06 5.89 13.26
C ARG A 140 1.03 6.02 14.41
N CYS A 141 0.45 7.21 14.58
CA CYS A 141 -0.29 7.63 15.77
C CYS A 141 -1.79 7.24 15.78
N VAL A 142 -2.43 7.11 14.61
CA VAL A 142 -3.86 6.84 14.47
C VAL A 142 -4.12 5.39 14.08
N THR A 143 -5.19 4.80 14.61
CA THR A 143 -5.73 3.49 14.19
C THR A 143 -7.12 3.69 13.60
N ASP A 144 -7.38 3.17 12.40
CA ASP A 144 -8.70 3.19 11.74
C ASP A 144 -8.87 1.94 10.85
N PHE A 145 -10.03 1.82 10.20
CA PHE A 145 -10.21 0.99 9.01
C PHE A 145 -9.33 1.48 7.87
N HIS A 146 -8.89 0.56 7.01
CA HIS A 146 -8.35 0.95 5.72
C HIS A 146 -9.44 1.59 4.86
N ARG A 147 -9.10 2.68 4.17
CA ARG A 147 -9.98 3.36 3.21
C ARG A 147 -9.43 3.15 1.82
N GLU A 148 -10.22 2.50 0.96
CA GLU A 148 -9.83 2.21 -0.42
C GLU A 148 -9.56 3.52 -1.18
N GLN A 149 -8.42 3.58 -1.87
CA GLN A 149 -8.14 4.62 -2.83
C GLN A 149 -8.99 4.39 -4.08
N HIS A 150 -10.09 5.13 -4.24
CA HIS A 150 -10.88 5.05 -5.47
C HIS A 150 -10.11 5.64 -6.66
N PRO A 151 -9.97 4.92 -7.78
CA PRO A 151 -9.25 5.43 -8.95
C PRO A 151 -9.92 6.65 -9.63
N GLU A 152 -11.18 6.96 -9.29
CA GLU A 152 -11.89 8.14 -9.79
C GLU A 152 -11.57 9.43 -9.00
N GLU A 153 -10.97 9.30 -7.82
CA GLU A 153 -10.39 10.40 -7.04
C GLU A 153 -8.87 10.34 -7.15
N ASN A 154 -8.33 10.45 -8.37
CA ASN A 154 -6.90 10.70 -8.54
C ASN A 154 -6.61 12.17 -8.18
N PRO A 155 -6.02 12.52 -7.02
CA PRO A 155 -5.15 13.68 -7.00
C PRO A 155 -3.97 13.32 -7.90
N SER A 156 -4.06 13.82 -9.13
CA SER A 156 -2.99 13.87 -10.12
C SER A 156 -1.64 14.00 -9.42
N LYS A 157 -0.79 12.96 -9.56
CA LYS A 157 0.67 13.04 -9.45
C LYS A 157 1.15 14.18 -8.53
N ARG A 158 1.10 14.00 -7.20
CA ARG A 158 2.03 14.75 -6.36
C ARG A 158 3.40 14.15 -6.64
N SER A 159 4.10 14.84 -7.52
CA SER A 159 5.51 14.68 -7.81
C SER A 159 6.28 14.32 -6.54
N ARG A 160 6.84 13.12 -6.50
CA ARG A 160 8.16 12.92 -5.91
C ARG A 160 9.10 13.84 -6.70
N ALA A 161 9.32 15.05 -6.17
CA ALA A 161 10.49 15.81 -6.53
C ALA A 161 11.70 15.07 -5.97
N ALA A 162 12.72 15.00 -6.81
CA ALA A 162 13.92 14.20 -6.67
C ALA A 162 14.86 14.72 -5.58
#